data_AF-A0A1T4R988-F1
#
_entry.id   AF-A0A1T4R988-F1
#
_cell.length_a   1.000
_cell.length_b   1.000
_cell.length_c   1.000
_cell.angle_alpha   90.00
_cell.angle_beta   90.00
_cell.angle_gamma   90.00
#
_symmetry.space_group_name_H-M   'P 1'
#
loop_
_entity.id
_entity.type
_entity.pdbx_description
1 polymer ?
#
loop_
_entity_poly.entity_id
_entity_poly.type
_entity_poly.pdbx_seq_one_letter_code
_entity_poly.pdbx_strand_id
1 'polypeptide(L)'
;MLVLLLLAASLYGGYQWWHDRSGAGMVDAGASPNGFVPVEMPTGAPRGAVLVLAPPNCPSEQAKRSEALVASLSRAGIPVRRGSSMAFDVVNPTREQREGVDRAVKVFQRGAPAVFVNGMAMSNPTPEQAIREYRRTKG
;
A
#
# COMPACT_ATOMS: atom_id res chain seq x y z
N MET A 1 28.52 26.84 8.35
CA MET A 1 27.65 26.69 7.14
C MET A 1 27.76 25.32 6.46
N LEU A 2 28.89 24.62 6.50
CA LEU A 2 29.06 23.31 5.84
C LEU A 2 28.14 22.19 6.41
N VAL A 3 27.91 22.20 7.72
CA VAL A 3 27.08 21.17 8.41
C VAL A 3 25.60 21.22 8.00
N LEU A 4 25.07 22.42 7.73
CA LEU A 4 23.68 22.60 7.27
C LEU A 4 23.47 22.07 5.84
N LEU A 5 24.48 22.20 4.98
CA LEU A 5 24.43 21.66 3.62
C LEU A 5 24.48 20.12 3.61
N LEU A 6 25.28 19.51 4.49
CA LEU A 6 25.34 18.05 4.63
C LEU A 6 24.04 17.46 5.20
N LEU A 7 23.37 18.15 6.13
CA LEU A 7 22.06 17.74 6.62
C LEU A 7 20.98 17.84 5.53
N ALA A 8 20.97 18.93 4.77
CA ALA A 8 20.03 19.10 3.66
C ALA A 8 20.24 18.06 2.55
N ALA A 9 21.50 17.74 2.21
CA ALA A 9 21.83 16.73 1.20
C ALA A 9 21.44 15.31 1.67
N SER A 10 21.62 14.99 2.95
CA SER A 10 21.19 13.71 3.52
C SER A 10 19.67 13.53 3.49
N LEU A 11 18.92 14.60 3.82
CA LEU A 11 17.46 14.60 3.79
C LEU A 11 16.93 14.52 2.35
N TYR A 12 17.55 15.25 1.42
CA TYR A 12 17.19 15.20 0.00
C TYR A 12 17.54 13.85 -0.64
N GLY A 13 18.71 13.29 -0.33
CA GLY A 13 19.14 11.97 -0.79
C GLY A 13 18.26 10.85 -0.24
N GLY A 14 17.85 10.93 1.03
CA GLY A 14 16.86 10.02 1.61
C GLY A 14 15.47 10.16 0.97
N TYR A 15 15.03 11.39 0.69
CA TYR A 15 13.77 11.64 0.00
C TYR A 15 13.77 11.10 -1.44
N GLN A 16 14.84 11.33 -2.19
CA GLN A 16 14.98 10.86 -3.56
C GLN A 16 15.12 9.33 -3.64
N TRP A 17 15.94 8.71 -2.77
CA TRP A 17 16.06 7.25 -2.68
C TRP A 17 14.72 6.58 -2.35
N TRP A 18 13.92 7.21 -1.49
CA TRP A 18 12.59 6.74 -1.12
C TRP A 18 11.58 6.93 -2.27
N HIS A 19 11.70 8.01 -3.06
CA HIS A 19 10.85 8.26 -4.23
C HIS A 19 11.19 7.36 -5.42
N ASP A 20 12.47 7.12 -5.70
CA ASP A 20 12.93 6.26 -6.80
C ASP A 20 12.54 4.79 -6.59
N ARG A 21 12.44 4.34 -5.33
CA ARG A 21 11.92 3.00 -4.99
C ARG A 21 10.44 2.81 -5.34
N SER A 22 9.68 3.90 -5.46
CA SER A 22 8.26 3.89 -5.82
C SER A 22 8.02 3.63 -7.31
N GLY A 23 9.03 3.87 -8.17
CA GLY A 23 8.93 3.82 -9.64
C GLY A 23 9.56 2.60 -10.30
N ALA A 24 10.29 1.75 -9.58
CA ALA A 24 10.87 0.52 -10.12
C ALA A 24 9.80 -0.57 -10.27
N GLY A 25 9.02 -0.45 -11.35
CA GLY A 25 8.02 -1.42 -11.78
C GLY A 25 8.66 -2.77 -12.10
N MET A 26 8.66 -3.69 -11.14
CA MET A 26 8.58 -5.11 -11.46
C MET A 26 7.17 -5.35 -12.00
N VAL A 27 7.08 -5.64 -13.30
CA VAL A 27 5.92 -6.29 -13.90
C VAL A 27 5.76 -7.66 -13.23
N ASP A 28 5.01 -7.68 -12.12
CA ASP A 28 4.65 -8.91 -11.43
C ASP A 28 3.69 -9.68 -12.33
N ALA A 29 4.04 -10.91 -12.70
CA ALA A 29 3.22 -11.78 -13.53
C ALA A 29 1.94 -12.13 -12.75
N GLY A 30 0.91 -11.29 -12.89
CA GLY A 30 -0.31 -11.35 -12.08
C GLY A 30 -0.86 -9.98 -11.68
N ALA A 31 -0.15 -8.88 -11.94
CA ALA A 31 -0.68 -7.54 -11.68
C ALA A 31 -1.97 -7.28 -12.47
N SER A 32 -2.99 -6.76 -11.80
CA SER A 32 -4.23 -6.28 -12.39
C SER A 32 -3.97 -5.12 -13.37
N PRO A 33 -4.92 -4.81 -14.28
CA PRO A 33 -4.85 -3.63 -15.13
C PRO A 33 -4.73 -2.30 -14.36
N ASN A 34 -5.08 -2.29 -13.06
CA ASN A 34 -4.96 -1.11 -12.19
C ASN A 34 -3.62 -1.05 -11.44
N GLY A 35 -2.70 -2.00 -11.66
CA GLY A 35 -1.38 -2.06 -11.02
C GLY A 35 -1.35 -2.74 -9.65
N PHE A 36 -2.48 -3.25 -9.16
CA PHE A 36 -2.54 -4.06 -7.95
C PHE A 36 -2.01 -5.47 -8.21
N VAL A 37 -1.28 -6.04 -7.26
CA VAL A 37 -0.76 -7.41 -7.33
C VAL A 37 -1.58 -8.35 -6.43
N PRO A 38 -1.74 -9.63 -6.80
CA PRO A 38 -2.45 -10.60 -5.99
C PRO A 38 -1.63 -10.94 -4.74
N VAL A 39 -2.24 -10.92 -3.57
CA VAL A 39 -1.56 -11.14 -2.29
C VAL A 39 -2.40 -11.99 -1.35
N GLU A 40 -1.75 -12.53 -0.31
CA GLU A 40 -2.48 -13.00 0.86
C GLU A 40 -3.02 -11.78 1.62
N MET A 41 -4.27 -11.83 2.07
CA MET A 41 -4.89 -10.70 2.76
C MET A 41 -4.48 -10.70 4.24
N PRO A 42 -4.10 -9.55 4.82
CA PRO A 42 -3.79 -9.49 6.23
C PRO A 42 -5.04 -9.75 7.09
N THR A 43 -4.83 -10.34 8.26
CA THR A 43 -5.87 -10.60 9.26
C THR A 43 -6.61 -9.32 9.60
N GLY A 44 -7.95 -9.40 9.61
CA GLY A 44 -8.82 -8.26 9.85
C GLY A 44 -9.06 -7.39 8.62
N ALA A 45 -8.51 -7.73 7.44
CA ALA A 45 -8.93 -7.12 6.19
C ALA A 45 -10.38 -7.50 5.87
N PRO A 46 -11.31 -6.52 5.85
CA PRO A 46 -12.71 -6.81 5.59
C PRO A 46 -12.93 -7.27 4.15
N ARG A 47 -13.76 -8.30 3.97
CA ARG A 47 -14.24 -8.69 2.63
C ARG A 47 -15.17 -7.59 2.10
N GLY A 48 -15.00 -7.18 0.85
CA GLY A 48 -15.82 -6.13 0.25
C GLY A 48 -15.59 -4.74 0.83
N ALA A 49 -14.40 -4.48 1.38
CA ALA A 49 -14.00 -3.15 1.80
C ALA A 49 -12.49 -2.95 1.57
N VAL A 50 -12.07 -1.69 1.52
CA VAL A 50 -10.67 -1.33 1.27
C VAL A 50 -9.95 -1.16 2.60
N LEU A 51 -8.87 -1.91 2.82
CA LEU A 51 -7.98 -1.72 3.96
C LEU A 51 -6.83 -0.80 3.54
N VAL A 52 -6.71 0.35 4.20
CA VAL A 52 -5.63 1.32 4.00
C VAL A 52 -4.69 1.27 5.20
N LEU A 53 -3.43 0.97 4.93
CA LEU A 53 -2.40 0.84 5.95
C LEU A 53 -1.36 1.95 5.82
N ALA A 54 -1.11 2.62 6.94
CA ALA A 54 -0.11 3.66 7.06
C ALA A 54 0.66 3.47 8.38
N PRO A 55 2.01 3.41 8.36
CA PRO A 55 2.83 3.38 9.56
C PRO A 55 2.42 4.44 10.59
N PRO A 56 2.45 4.12 11.91
CA PRO A 56 1.97 5.01 12.95
C PRO A 56 2.78 6.31 13.07
N ASN A 57 4.06 6.30 12.66
CA ASN A 57 4.96 7.45 12.62
C ASN A 57 5.21 7.93 11.17
N CYS A 58 4.21 7.86 10.31
CA CYS A 58 4.36 8.34 8.93
C CYS A 58 4.69 9.85 8.92
N PRO A 59 5.64 10.30 8.09
CA PRO A 59 5.83 11.71 7.79
C PRO A 59 4.52 12.38 7.39
N SER A 60 4.37 13.67 7.71
CA SER A 60 3.12 14.42 7.51
C SER A 60 2.57 14.31 6.09
N GLU A 61 3.41 14.30 5.06
CA GLU A 61 2.96 14.13 3.67
C GLU A 61 2.37 12.74 3.38
N GLN A 62 2.92 11.66 3.95
CA GLN A 62 2.36 10.32 3.81
C GLN A 62 1.01 10.19 4.55
N ALA A 63 0.92 10.82 5.72
CA ALA A 63 -0.33 10.90 6.48
C ALA A 63 -1.40 11.64 5.66
N LYS A 64 -1.08 12.82 5.11
CA LYS A 64 -1.98 13.60 4.24
C LYS A 64 -2.45 12.80 3.02
N ARG A 65 -1.54 12.09 2.35
CA ARG A 65 -1.90 11.23 1.19
C ARG A 65 -2.86 10.12 1.59
N SER A 66 -2.60 9.47 2.73
CA SER A 66 -3.46 8.41 3.26
C SER A 66 -4.84 8.95 3.59
N GLU A 67 -4.93 10.10 4.24
CA GLU A 67 -6.19 10.77 4.55
C GLU A 67 -6.96 11.20 3.30
N ALA A 68 -6.28 11.79 2.33
CA ALA A 68 -6.87 12.20 1.05
C ALA A 68 -7.42 11.00 0.27
N LEU A 69 -6.70 9.87 0.29
CA LEU A 69 -7.15 8.63 -0.31
C LEU A 69 -8.40 8.11 0.39
N VAL A 70 -8.39 8.01 1.72
CA VAL A 70 -9.55 7.55 2.48
C VAL A 70 -10.75 8.45 2.24
N ALA A 71 -10.58 9.77 2.27
CA ALA A 71 -11.66 10.72 2.01
C ALA A 71 -12.26 10.55 0.61
N SER A 72 -11.43 10.27 -0.40
CA SER A 72 -11.89 10.04 -1.77
C SER A 72 -12.64 8.72 -1.92
N LEU A 73 -12.18 7.65 -1.27
CA LEU A 73 -12.88 6.36 -1.23
C LEU A 73 -14.23 6.48 -0.51
N SER A 74 -14.28 7.17 0.63
CA SER A 74 -15.53 7.43 1.37
C SER A 74 -16.52 8.24 0.54
N ARG A 75 -16.07 9.28 -0.16
CA ARG A 75 -16.93 10.06 -1.09
C ARG A 75 -17.49 9.22 -2.22
N ALA A 76 -16.75 8.18 -2.66
CA ALA A 76 -17.21 7.24 -3.66
C ALA A 76 -18.15 6.14 -3.11
N GLY A 77 -18.52 6.19 -1.83
CA GLY A 77 -19.38 5.21 -1.17
C GLY A 77 -18.70 3.85 -0.92
N ILE A 78 -17.37 3.81 -0.92
CA ILE A 78 -16.61 2.59 -0.68
C ILE A 78 -16.31 2.47 0.82
N PRO A 79 -16.66 1.34 1.47
CA PRO A 79 -16.29 1.14 2.86
C PRO A 79 -14.76 1.03 3.01
N VAL A 80 -14.20 1.80 3.94
CA VAL A 80 -12.75 1.84 4.19
C VAL A 80 -12.45 1.49 5.64
N ARG A 81 -11.44 0.66 5.84
CA ARG A 81 -10.81 0.42 7.13
C ARG A 81 -9.40 0.97 7.15
N ARG A 82 -9.05 1.68 8.22
CA ARG A 82 -7.69 2.14 8.48
C ARG A 82 -6.99 1.18 9.42
N GLY A 83 -5.69 1.00 9.23
CA GLY A 83 -4.81 0.27 10.13
C GLY A 83 -3.38 0.80 10.04
N SER A 84 -2.56 0.42 11.01
CA SER A 84 -1.14 0.82 11.08
C SER A 84 -0.17 -0.34 10.97
N SER A 85 -0.68 -1.57 10.99
CA SER A 85 0.09 -2.81 10.93
C SER A 85 -0.66 -3.87 10.12
N MET A 86 0.07 -4.91 9.73
CA MET A 86 -0.47 -6.14 9.16
C MET A 86 -0.05 -7.31 10.02
N ALA A 87 -0.98 -8.22 10.25
CA ALA A 87 -0.71 -9.54 10.77
C ALA A 87 -1.27 -10.57 9.78
N PHE A 88 -0.73 -11.77 9.76
CA PHE A 88 -1.26 -12.90 9.00
C PHE A 88 -1.43 -14.06 9.97
N ASP A 89 -2.62 -14.65 9.98
CA ASP A 89 -2.91 -15.84 10.77
C ASP A 89 -2.96 -17.04 9.81
N VAL A 90 -1.82 -17.71 9.62
CA VAL A 90 -1.69 -18.86 8.71
C VAL A 90 -0.97 -20.00 9.42
N VAL A 91 -1.69 -21.11 9.63
CA VAL A 91 -1.15 -22.34 10.24
C VAL A 91 -0.69 -23.27 9.13
N ASN A 92 0.58 -23.69 9.15
CA ASN A 92 1.20 -24.52 8.11
C ASN A 92 0.99 -24.00 6.67
N PRO A 93 1.45 -22.77 6.36
CA PRO A 93 1.15 -22.13 5.09
C PRO A 93 1.70 -22.93 3.92
N THR A 94 0.87 -23.11 2.90
CA THR A 94 1.29 -23.62 1.59
C THR A 94 2.33 -22.70 0.96
N ARG A 95 3.08 -23.18 -0.04
CA ARG A 95 4.09 -22.37 -0.74
C ARG A 95 3.47 -21.12 -1.35
N GLU A 96 2.32 -21.27 -2.00
CA GLU A 96 1.61 -20.16 -2.65
C GLU A 96 1.16 -19.08 -1.64
N GLN A 97 0.68 -19.50 -0.46
CA GLN A 97 0.33 -18.56 0.62
C GLN A 97 1.55 -17.80 1.14
N ARG A 98 2.71 -18.46 1.30
CA ARG A 98 3.95 -17.78 1.71
C ARG A 98 4.35 -16.72 0.68
N GLU A 99 4.29 -17.07 -0.60
CA GLU A 99 4.59 -16.14 -1.68
C GLU A 99 3.59 -14.97 -1.72
N GLY A 100 2.31 -15.22 -1.42
CA GLY A 100 1.28 -14.19 -1.26
C GLY A 100 1.54 -13.24 -0.09
N VAL A 101 1.97 -13.76 1.06
CA VAL A 101 2.39 -12.96 2.22
C VAL A 101 3.62 -12.13 1.89
N ASP A 102 4.63 -12.72 1.23
CA ASP A 102 5.84 -12.00 0.82
C ASP A 102 5.51 -10.84 -0.13
N ARG A 103 4.56 -11.03 -1.06
CA ARG A 103 4.08 -9.95 -1.93
C ARG A 103 3.35 -8.87 -1.14
N ALA A 104 2.50 -9.22 -0.17
CA ALA A 104 1.84 -8.25 0.71
C ALA A 104 2.85 -7.41 1.51
N VAL A 105 3.87 -8.05 2.09
CA VAL A 105 4.95 -7.38 2.83
C VAL A 105 5.73 -6.46 1.89
N LYS A 106 6.08 -6.91 0.68
CA LYS A 106 6.76 -6.08 -0.33
C LYS A 106 5.92 -4.86 -0.72
N VAL A 107 4.61 -5.01 -0.90
CA VAL A 107 3.70 -3.89 -1.18
C VAL A 107 3.74 -2.87 -0.04
N PHE A 108 3.63 -3.32 1.21
CA PHE A 108 3.67 -2.41 2.36
C PHE A 108 5.01 -1.71 2.55
N GLN A 109 6.13 -2.41 2.29
CA GLN A 109 7.48 -1.85 2.37
C GLN A 109 7.79 -0.83 1.26
N ARG A 110 7.04 -0.84 0.15
CA ARG A 110 7.25 0.11 -0.96
C ARG A 110 6.79 1.53 -0.62
N GLY A 111 5.87 1.70 0.32
CA GLY A 111 5.47 3.02 0.81
C GLY A 111 4.00 3.12 1.20
N ALA A 112 3.70 4.11 2.04
CA ALA A 112 2.34 4.40 2.45
C ALA A 112 1.66 5.40 1.49
N PRO A 113 0.32 5.37 1.38
CA PRO A 113 -0.58 4.34 1.91
C PRO A 113 -0.47 3.00 1.16
N ALA A 114 -0.36 1.89 1.87
CA ALA A 114 -0.53 0.56 1.28
C ALA A 114 -2.02 0.20 1.30
N VAL A 115 -2.54 -0.25 0.16
CA VAL A 115 -3.97 -0.51 -0.01
C VAL A 115 -4.18 -1.97 -0.33
N PHE A 116 -5.08 -2.60 0.43
CA PHE A 116 -5.47 -4.00 0.28
C PHE A 116 -6.97 -4.07 -0.02
N VAL A 117 -7.34 -4.82 -1.04
CA VAL A 117 -8.73 -4.98 -1.49
C VAL A 117 -8.92 -6.35 -2.10
N ASN A 118 -9.81 -7.17 -1.52
CA ASN A 118 -10.29 -8.44 -2.10
C ASN A 118 -9.18 -9.35 -2.71
N GLY A 119 -8.09 -9.60 -1.99
CA GLY A 119 -6.97 -10.43 -2.47
C GLY A 119 -5.91 -9.70 -3.29
N MET A 120 -6.04 -8.37 -3.42
CA MET A 120 -5.17 -7.54 -4.23
C MET A 120 -4.54 -6.45 -3.35
N ALA A 121 -3.30 -6.06 -3.64
CA ALA A 121 -2.66 -4.96 -2.94
C ALA A 121 -1.82 -4.06 -3.85
N MET A 122 -1.75 -2.78 -3.49
CA MET A 122 -0.92 -1.80 -4.18
C MET A 122 -0.32 -0.81 -3.18
N SER A 123 0.93 -0.43 -3.43
CA SER A 123 1.60 0.63 -2.68
C SER A 123 1.25 1.96 -3.31
N ASN A 124 0.76 2.89 -2.50
CA ASN A 124 0.57 4.27 -2.85
C ASN A 124 -0.29 4.54 -4.12
N PRO A 125 -1.45 3.88 -4.30
CA PRO A 125 -2.29 4.06 -5.48
C PRO A 125 -2.95 5.44 -5.51
N THR A 126 -3.36 5.88 -6.70
CA THR A 126 -4.32 7.00 -6.81
C THR A 126 -5.72 6.56 -6.34
N PRO A 127 -6.58 7.51 -5.94
CA PRO A 127 -7.96 7.19 -5.60
C PRO A 127 -8.70 6.43 -6.70
N GLU A 128 -8.50 6.81 -7.96
CA GLU A 128 -9.18 6.19 -9.10
C GLU A 128 -8.72 4.74 -9.31
N GLN A 129 -7.43 4.45 -9.11
CA GLN A 129 -6.92 3.08 -9.19
C GLN A 129 -7.57 2.19 -8.12
N ALA A 130 -7.62 2.66 -6.87
CA ALA A 130 -8.24 1.92 -5.77
C ALA A 130 -9.75 1.73 -5.98
N ILE A 131 -10.46 2.76 -6.47
CA ILE A 131 -11.90 2.69 -6.77
C ILE A 131 -12.16 1.66 -7.87
N ARG A 132 -11.41 1.72 -8.99
CA ARG A 132 -11.57 0.79 -10.10
C ARG A 132 -11.29 -0.64 -9.67
N GLU A 133 -10.23 -0.85 -8.89
CA GLU A 133 -9.88 -2.19 -8.42
C GLU A 133 -10.93 -2.77 -7.46
N TYR A 134 -11.42 -1.96 -6.53
CA TYR A 134 -12.52 -2.34 -5.64
C TYR A 134 -13.76 -2.75 -6.44
N ARG A 135 -14.17 -1.95 -7.43
CA ARG A 135 -15.36 -2.26 -8.24
C ARG A 135 -15.17 -3.51 -9.09
N ARG A 136 -13.96 -3.72 -9.64
CA ARG A 136 -13.61 -4.91 -10.44
C ARG A 136 -13.68 -6.19 -9.62
N THR A 137 -13.26 -6.14 -8.37
CA THR A 137 -13.13 -7.32 -7.48
C THR A 137 -14.33 -7.54 -6.57
N LYS A 138 -15.32 -6.63 -6.57
CA LYS A 138 -16.57 -6.75 -5.81
C LYS A 138 -17.63 -7.59 -6.53
N GLY A 139 -17.58 -7.62 -7.86
CA GLY A 139 -18.47 -8.43 -8.71
C GLY A 139 -18.06 -9.90 -8.69
#